data_AF-A0A411YFM9-F1
#
_entry.id   AF-A0A411YFM9-F1
#
_cell.length_a   1.000
_cell.length_b   1.000
_cell.length_c   1.000
_cell.angle_alpha   90.00
_cell.angle_beta   90.00
_cell.angle_gamma   90.00
#
_symmetry.space_group_name_H-M   'P 1'
#
loop_
_entity.id
_entity.type
_entity.pdbx_description
1 polymer ?
#
loop_
_entity_poly.entity_id
_entity_poly.type
_entity_poly.pdbx_seq_one_letter_code
_entity_poly.pdbx_strand_id
1 'polypeptide(L)'
;MLLLTACGSGAQEDPRGALDEALENLAGSGGTTIDTSVLADQDSLIALFQDDGLEPEHAETWLNSSLRTSFGFDDDAFEFAAVVDGGDAFEMRAEGQDEIFVRVDVDHLVEVFDGSESEVQEMEMALGMFGGMLQFPTSALFDGEWIAIVGVEEALEQLEELDDGQMGDESFSDLEEAFEEAEEEILEDLERLYEEDVAVEYVDSDDVGEHLAVSAPLPAVARFVEDTGNLVFDAPAGPGAEDLDMGDVPDEEFTTDVWVDGGELTRIEADFTQFADWDVADADEMPDDVESFGVRLDFEEFSGAIDVPEDAAEWDVVGVVEGFQSMFGDMLDPADDPLLNDEELFDDELELDEDDLFDDEFDDEFDDEFSGPEGGYAVMFAEGLAYQQAPGSVHEPDFGFDEGDAVDDVDAWEDLAEQAPELDPDVSVELFTEGGGVTAVGVHDQFDDSEACVLVEGANDFDELTVEPEPCP
;
A
#
# COMPACT_ATOMS: atom_id res chain seq x y z
N MET A 1 40.24 -17.30 -36.44
CA MET A 1 39.35 -16.37 -37.16
C MET A 1 38.03 -17.10 -37.32
N LEU A 2 37.36 -17.28 -36.18
CA LEU A 2 35.99 -17.76 -36.10
C LEU A 2 35.14 -16.56 -36.54
N LEU A 3 34.42 -16.73 -37.64
CA LEU A 3 33.38 -15.80 -38.05
C LEU A 3 32.22 -16.04 -37.10
N LEU A 4 32.14 -15.23 -36.04
CA LEU A 4 30.88 -14.89 -35.39
C LEU A 4 30.05 -14.20 -36.47
N THR A 5 29.24 -14.97 -37.19
CA THR A 5 28.05 -14.41 -37.82
C THR A 5 27.14 -14.07 -36.67
N ALA A 6 27.16 -12.80 -36.27
CA ALA A 6 26.11 -12.19 -35.49
C ALA A 6 24.77 -12.56 -36.15
N CYS A 7 23.91 -13.23 -35.38
CA CYS A 7 22.50 -13.41 -35.70
C CYS A 7 21.70 -12.19 -35.19
N GLY A 8 22.35 -11.01 -35.11
CA GLY A 8 21.72 -9.75 -34.71
C GLY A 8 21.37 -8.94 -35.96
N SER A 9 20.13 -8.49 -36.02
CA SER A 9 19.41 -7.71 -37.05
C SER A 9 18.00 -8.25 -37.33
N GLY A 10 17.52 -9.25 -36.57
CA GLY A 10 16.14 -9.74 -36.69
C GLY A 10 15.15 -8.62 -36.42
N ALA A 11 15.29 -7.93 -35.28
CA ALA A 11 14.38 -6.86 -34.91
C ALA A 11 14.49 -5.62 -35.81
N GLN A 12 15.67 -5.31 -36.37
CA GLN A 12 15.79 -4.19 -37.30
C GLN A 12 14.98 -4.41 -38.60
N GLU A 13 14.88 -5.66 -39.08
CA GLU A 13 14.13 -5.99 -40.30
C GLU A 13 12.64 -6.25 -40.01
N ASP A 14 12.33 -6.81 -38.84
CA ASP A 14 10.98 -7.17 -38.38
C ASP A 14 10.84 -6.96 -36.86
N PRO A 15 10.66 -5.71 -36.39
CA PRO A 15 10.61 -5.39 -34.95
C PRO A 15 9.49 -6.13 -34.23
N ARG A 16 8.31 -6.16 -34.86
CA ARG A 16 7.12 -6.85 -34.32
C ARG A 16 7.36 -8.35 -34.21
N GLY A 17 7.91 -8.98 -35.26
CA GLY A 17 8.23 -10.41 -35.22
C GLY A 17 9.29 -10.78 -34.17
N ALA A 18 10.23 -9.88 -33.85
CA ALA A 18 11.20 -10.10 -32.79
C ALA A 18 10.57 -10.00 -31.39
N LEU A 19 9.64 -9.07 -31.19
CA LEU A 19 8.87 -8.98 -29.95
C LEU A 19 7.95 -10.21 -29.78
N ASP A 20 7.29 -10.65 -30.85
CA ASP A 20 6.45 -11.87 -30.86
C ASP A 20 7.26 -13.09 -30.41
N GLU A 21 8.46 -13.29 -30.99
CA GLU A 21 9.35 -14.38 -30.60
C GLU A 21 9.80 -14.29 -29.14
N ALA A 22 10.05 -13.07 -28.64
CA ALA A 22 10.43 -12.85 -27.24
C ALA A 22 9.31 -13.20 -26.26
N LEU A 23 8.08 -12.79 -26.55
CA LEU A 23 6.90 -13.12 -25.73
C LEU A 23 6.57 -14.62 -25.80
N GLU A 24 6.65 -15.23 -26.98
CA GLU A 24 6.48 -16.69 -27.15
C GLU A 24 7.54 -17.47 -26.35
N ASN A 25 8.79 -17.00 -26.31
CA ASN A 25 9.85 -17.65 -25.54
C ASN A 25 9.70 -17.43 -24.03
N LEU A 26 9.19 -16.27 -23.59
CA LEU A 26 8.85 -16.02 -22.19
C LEU A 26 7.73 -16.97 -21.73
N ALA A 27 6.62 -17.04 -22.45
CA ALA A 27 5.50 -17.95 -22.14
C ALA A 27 5.89 -19.43 -22.26
N GLY A 28 6.84 -19.76 -23.14
CA GLY A 28 7.38 -21.12 -23.28
C GLY A 28 8.53 -21.46 -22.33
N SER A 29 8.96 -20.54 -21.47
CA SER A 29 10.02 -20.77 -20.49
C SER A 29 9.56 -21.71 -19.37
N GLY A 30 10.49 -22.41 -18.71
CA GLY A 30 10.17 -23.19 -17.50
C GLY A 30 9.98 -22.32 -16.25
N GLY A 31 10.17 -21.01 -16.39
CA GLY A 31 10.12 -20.02 -15.33
C GLY A 31 10.89 -18.75 -15.69
N THR A 32 10.62 -17.66 -14.97
CA THR A 32 11.32 -16.39 -15.15
C THR A 32 11.56 -15.73 -13.79
N THR A 33 12.62 -14.92 -13.73
CA THR A 33 12.88 -13.95 -12.67
C THR A 33 12.66 -12.56 -13.24
N ILE A 34 11.96 -11.72 -12.49
CA ILE A 34 11.66 -10.33 -12.80
C ILE A 34 12.23 -9.47 -11.66
N ASP A 35 13.14 -8.57 -11.98
CA ASP A 35 13.60 -7.53 -11.07
C ASP A 35 12.93 -6.19 -11.46
N THR A 36 12.04 -5.71 -10.60
CA THR A 36 11.29 -4.45 -10.72
C THR A 36 11.99 -3.35 -9.94
N SER A 37 12.26 -2.21 -10.57
CA SER A 37 12.89 -1.05 -9.94
C SER A 37 12.28 0.26 -10.44
N VAL A 38 12.44 1.32 -9.66
CA VAL A 38 12.05 2.68 -10.08
C VAL A 38 13.07 3.22 -11.08
N LEU A 39 12.57 3.75 -12.20
CA LEU A 39 13.36 4.50 -13.17
C LEU A 39 13.22 5.99 -12.89
N ALA A 40 14.11 6.55 -12.08
CA ALA A 40 14.15 7.97 -11.81
C ALA A 40 15.57 8.42 -11.44
N ASP A 41 15.78 9.73 -11.41
CA ASP A 41 16.90 10.35 -10.72
C ASP A 41 16.47 10.93 -9.37
N GLN A 42 17.44 11.19 -8.51
CA GLN A 42 17.19 11.66 -7.14
C GLN A 42 16.44 13.00 -7.12
N ASP A 43 16.78 13.93 -8.02
CA ASP A 43 16.14 15.25 -8.05
C ASP A 43 14.67 15.11 -8.49
N SER A 44 14.38 14.24 -9.46
CA SER A 44 13.02 13.95 -9.92
C SER A 44 12.15 13.28 -8.84
N LEU A 45 12.68 12.33 -8.07
CA LEU A 45 11.92 11.74 -6.96
C LEU A 45 11.62 12.76 -5.85
N ILE A 46 12.62 13.55 -5.45
CA ILE A 46 12.39 14.63 -4.48
C ILE A 46 11.35 15.60 -5.02
N ALA A 47 11.36 15.87 -6.33
CA ALA A 47 10.40 16.75 -6.97
C ALA A 47 8.96 16.21 -6.96
N LEU A 48 8.78 14.90 -7.14
CA LEU A 48 7.49 14.24 -7.05
C LEU A 48 6.92 14.25 -5.62
N PHE A 49 7.76 14.07 -4.62
CA PHE A 49 7.37 13.98 -3.21
C PHE A 49 7.70 15.26 -2.42
N GLN A 50 7.63 16.43 -3.07
CA GLN A 50 7.95 17.71 -2.42
C GLN A 50 7.03 18.01 -1.25
N ASP A 51 5.74 17.70 -1.38
CA ASP A 51 4.73 17.98 -0.37
C ASP A 51 4.87 17.06 0.85
N ASP A 52 5.37 15.83 0.64
CA ASP A 52 5.69 14.86 1.71
C ASP A 52 7.05 15.11 2.36
N GLY A 53 7.84 16.02 1.79
CA GLY A 53 9.15 16.40 2.34
C GLY A 53 10.21 15.32 2.22
N LEU A 54 10.19 14.51 1.16
CA LEU A 54 11.15 13.42 0.95
C LEU A 54 12.60 13.92 1.02
N GLU A 55 13.34 13.42 2.00
CA GLU A 55 14.76 13.77 2.17
C GLU A 55 15.63 13.08 1.10
N PRO A 56 16.75 13.70 0.66
CA PRO A 56 17.60 13.13 -0.39
C PRO A 56 18.14 11.73 -0.07
N GLU A 57 18.41 11.46 1.20
CA GLU A 57 18.92 10.17 1.68
C GLU A 57 17.86 9.08 1.47
N HIS A 58 16.59 9.36 1.77
CA HIS A 58 15.48 8.44 1.48
C HIS A 58 15.26 8.26 -0.02
N ALA A 59 15.33 9.32 -0.83
CA ALA A 59 15.24 9.20 -2.28
C ALA A 59 16.33 8.27 -2.87
N GLU A 60 17.55 8.32 -2.32
CA GLU A 60 18.62 7.38 -2.70
C GLU A 60 18.29 5.93 -2.30
N THR A 61 17.77 5.72 -1.09
CA THR A 61 17.26 4.42 -0.64
C THR A 61 16.23 3.86 -1.61
N TRP A 62 15.22 4.65 -2.01
CA TRP A 62 14.20 4.23 -2.98
C TRP A 62 14.81 3.81 -4.33
N LEU A 63 15.78 4.58 -4.85
CA LEU A 63 16.46 4.27 -6.12
C LEU A 63 17.36 3.04 -6.04
N ASN A 64 17.87 2.71 -4.86
CA ASN A 64 18.65 1.50 -4.61
C ASN A 64 17.77 0.31 -4.19
N SER A 65 16.45 0.48 -4.19
CA SER A 65 15.48 -0.55 -3.85
C SER A 65 14.89 -1.20 -5.09
N SER A 66 14.54 -2.48 -4.98
CA SER A 66 13.93 -3.25 -6.07
C SER A 66 13.07 -4.38 -5.51
N LEU A 67 12.10 -4.84 -6.28
CA LEU A 67 11.36 -6.06 -6.01
C LEU A 67 11.86 -7.14 -6.96
N ARG A 68 12.24 -8.30 -6.44
CA ARG A 68 12.53 -9.48 -7.23
C ARG A 68 11.39 -10.46 -7.08
N THR A 69 10.89 -10.97 -8.19
CA THR A 69 9.90 -12.04 -8.22
C THR A 69 10.41 -13.13 -9.15
N SER A 70 10.47 -14.37 -8.68
CA SER A 70 10.84 -15.53 -9.49
C SER A 70 9.75 -16.58 -9.39
N PHE A 71 9.41 -17.17 -10.52
CA PHE A 71 8.41 -18.22 -10.60
C PHE A 71 8.90 -19.33 -11.53
N GLY A 72 8.72 -20.56 -11.08
CA GLY A 72 8.94 -21.78 -11.85
C GLY A 72 7.61 -22.47 -12.14
N PHE A 73 7.19 -22.46 -13.40
CA PHE A 73 5.90 -23.00 -13.84
C PHE A 73 5.81 -24.53 -13.76
N ASP A 74 6.95 -25.23 -13.84
CA ASP A 74 6.98 -26.70 -13.85
C ASP A 74 7.07 -27.32 -12.45
N ASP A 75 7.50 -26.56 -11.44
CA ASP A 75 7.90 -27.06 -10.11
C ASP A 75 7.13 -26.38 -8.95
N ASP A 76 6.07 -25.60 -9.24
CA ASP A 76 5.28 -24.83 -8.25
C ASP A 76 6.18 -24.04 -7.30
N ALA A 77 7.19 -23.39 -7.86
CA ALA A 77 8.24 -22.71 -7.11
C ALA A 77 8.05 -21.20 -7.23
N PHE A 78 8.00 -20.50 -6.10
CA PHE A 78 7.83 -19.06 -6.04
C PHE A 78 8.83 -18.41 -5.08
N GLU A 79 9.53 -17.37 -5.52
CA GLU A 79 10.38 -16.52 -4.69
C GLU A 79 9.98 -15.07 -4.89
N PHE A 80 9.80 -14.34 -3.79
CA PHE A 80 9.64 -12.91 -3.77
C PHE A 80 10.65 -12.30 -2.81
N ALA A 81 11.34 -11.26 -3.22
CA ALA A 81 12.24 -10.52 -2.35
C ALA A 81 12.06 -9.02 -2.55
N ALA A 82 11.87 -8.29 -1.46
CA ALA A 82 12.00 -6.84 -1.45
C ALA A 82 13.42 -6.48 -1.03
N VAL A 83 14.17 -5.89 -1.95
CA VAL A 83 15.51 -5.38 -1.74
C VAL A 83 15.39 -3.90 -1.42
N VAL A 84 15.90 -3.48 -0.26
CA VAL A 84 15.92 -2.08 0.17
C VAL A 84 17.37 -1.64 0.34
N ASP A 85 17.78 -0.56 -0.32
CA ASP A 85 19.18 -0.08 -0.37
C ASP A 85 20.21 -1.21 -0.64
N GLY A 86 19.88 -2.10 -1.57
CA GLY A 86 20.72 -3.24 -1.95
C GLY A 86 20.83 -4.39 -0.94
N GLY A 87 20.05 -4.38 0.15
CA GLY A 87 19.92 -5.49 1.11
C GLY A 87 18.53 -6.14 1.06
N ASP A 88 18.45 -7.46 1.25
CA ASP A 88 17.18 -8.20 1.25
C ASP A 88 16.39 -7.90 2.54
N ALA A 89 15.46 -6.96 2.47
CA ALA A 89 14.65 -6.52 3.60
C ALA A 89 13.53 -7.51 3.94
N PHE A 90 12.95 -8.12 2.91
CA PHE A 90 11.95 -9.16 3.04
C PHE A 90 12.17 -10.21 1.96
N GLU A 91 12.02 -11.48 2.34
CA GLU A 91 12.01 -12.60 1.41
C GLU A 91 10.86 -13.54 1.74
N MET A 92 10.21 -14.04 0.69
CA MET A 92 9.24 -15.11 0.72
C MET A 92 9.64 -16.17 -0.30
N ARG A 93 9.55 -17.44 0.08
CA ARG A 93 9.88 -18.58 -0.77
C ARG A 93 8.83 -19.67 -0.57
N ALA A 94 8.41 -20.32 -1.64
CA ALA A 94 7.58 -21.51 -1.62
C ALA A 94 8.14 -22.53 -2.61
N GLU A 95 8.16 -23.80 -2.20
CA GLU A 95 8.46 -24.95 -3.06
C GLU A 95 7.32 -25.95 -2.87
N GLY A 96 6.39 -25.99 -3.83
CA GLY A 96 5.12 -26.71 -3.68
C GLY A 96 4.08 -25.95 -2.85
N GLN A 97 3.02 -26.65 -2.44
CA GLN A 97 1.80 -26.05 -1.85
C GLN A 97 1.78 -26.09 -0.30
N ASP A 98 2.67 -26.86 0.32
CA ASP A 98 2.56 -27.21 1.75
C ASP A 98 3.19 -26.18 2.71
N GLU A 99 4.23 -25.48 2.28
CA GLU A 99 5.09 -24.65 3.13
C GLU A 99 5.47 -23.33 2.47
N ILE A 100 5.24 -22.23 3.17
CA ILE A 100 5.70 -20.88 2.77
C ILE A 100 6.77 -20.44 3.76
N PHE A 101 7.94 -20.07 3.27
CA PHE A 101 9.04 -19.58 4.08
C PHE A 101 9.11 -18.06 3.96
N VAL A 102 9.12 -17.36 5.09
CA VAL A 102 9.25 -15.90 5.12
C VAL A 102 10.44 -15.49 5.98
N ARG A 103 11.08 -14.39 5.62
CA ARG A 103 12.14 -13.75 6.41
C ARG A 103 12.01 -12.23 6.28
N VAL A 104 12.21 -11.53 7.39
CA VAL A 104 12.32 -10.06 7.42
C VAL A 104 13.66 -9.73 8.06
N ASP A 105 14.47 -8.91 7.40
CA ASP A 105 15.71 -8.38 8.00
C ASP A 105 15.38 -7.08 8.76
N VAL A 106 14.88 -7.25 9.98
CA VAL A 106 14.48 -6.12 10.85
C VAL A 106 15.67 -5.22 11.17
N ASP A 107 16.85 -5.80 11.40
CA ASP A 107 18.08 -5.05 11.69
C ASP A 107 18.46 -4.14 10.51
N HIS A 108 18.40 -4.67 9.28
CA HIS A 108 18.65 -3.89 8.06
C HIS A 108 17.62 -2.77 7.86
N LEU A 109 16.32 -3.07 8.02
CA LEU A 109 15.26 -2.06 7.92
C LEU A 109 15.43 -0.93 8.94
N VAL A 110 15.79 -1.27 10.18
CA VAL A 110 16.06 -0.29 11.24
C VAL A 110 17.28 0.56 10.93
N GLU A 111 18.33 -0.02 10.34
CA GLU A 111 19.51 0.71 9.88
C GLU A 111 19.17 1.68 8.74
N VAL A 112 18.38 1.24 7.76
CA VAL A 112 18.04 2.04 6.57
C VAL A 112 17.10 3.21 6.90
N PHE A 113 16.10 3.00 7.76
CA PHE A 113 15.09 3.99 8.08
C PHE A 113 15.37 4.78 9.38
N ASP A 114 16.63 4.74 9.86
CA ASP A 114 17.06 5.41 11.10
C ASP A 114 16.17 5.07 12.33
N GLY A 115 15.62 3.86 12.35
CA GLY A 115 14.80 3.36 13.45
C GLY A 115 15.60 3.21 14.74
N SER A 116 14.93 3.35 15.89
CA SER A 116 15.56 3.18 17.19
C SER A 116 15.40 1.74 17.73
N GLU A 117 16.43 1.25 18.42
CA GLU A 117 16.35 -0.04 19.15
C GLU A 117 15.14 -0.08 20.13
N SER A 118 14.68 1.07 20.63
CA SER A 118 13.50 1.16 21.49
C SER A 118 12.20 0.87 20.77
N GLU A 119 12.03 1.37 19.55
CA GLU A 119 10.84 1.13 18.73
C GLU A 119 10.72 -0.35 18.36
N VAL A 120 11.85 -0.96 17.97
CA VAL A 120 11.92 -2.41 17.72
C VAL A 120 11.52 -3.20 18.96
N GLN A 121 12.01 -2.83 20.15
CA GLN A 121 11.65 -3.49 21.41
C GLN A 121 10.17 -3.31 21.77
N GLU A 122 9.59 -2.16 21.50
CA GLU A 122 8.16 -1.91 21.73
C GLU A 122 7.30 -2.74 20.77
N MET A 123 7.69 -2.82 19.50
CA MET A 123 7.05 -3.67 18.51
C MET A 123 7.19 -5.16 18.87
N GLU A 124 8.38 -5.63 19.27
CA GLU A 124 8.60 -6.99 19.74
C GLU A 124 7.73 -7.32 20.96
N MET A 125 7.54 -6.36 21.87
CA MET A 125 6.68 -6.56 23.04
C MET A 125 5.19 -6.62 22.65
N ALA A 126 4.74 -5.78 21.73
CA ALA A 126 3.38 -5.76 21.22
C ALA A 126 3.06 -7.04 20.43
N LEU A 127 3.91 -7.39 19.47
CA LEU A 127 3.80 -8.63 18.68
C LEU A 127 4.04 -9.87 19.54
N GLY A 128 4.87 -9.81 20.59
CA GLY A 128 5.06 -10.93 21.50
C GLY A 128 3.82 -11.22 22.34
N MET A 129 3.01 -10.21 22.66
CA MET A 129 1.72 -10.39 23.34
C MET A 129 0.70 -11.07 22.43
N PHE A 130 0.61 -10.63 21.18
CA PHE A 130 -0.31 -11.18 20.17
C PHE A 130 0.16 -12.55 19.63
N GLY A 131 1.44 -12.64 19.28
CA GLY A 131 2.12 -13.86 18.85
C GLY A 131 2.12 -14.93 19.93
N GLY A 132 2.15 -14.57 21.22
CA GLY A 132 1.94 -15.54 22.31
C GLY A 132 0.53 -16.18 22.29
N MET A 133 -0.48 -15.48 21.77
CA MET A 133 -1.83 -16.02 21.56
C MET A 133 -1.88 -16.89 20.29
N LEU A 134 -1.27 -16.42 19.19
CA LEU A 134 -1.25 -17.11 17.90
C LEU A 134 -0.07 -18.07 17.71
N GLN A 135 0.69 -18.35 18.77
CA GLN A 135 1.92 -19.15 18.71
C GLN A 135 2.91 -18.71 17.61
N PHE A 136 2.85 -17.45 17.19
CA PHE A 136 3.72 -16.90 16.15
C PHE A 136 5.17 -16.82 16.67
N PRO A 137 6.19 -17.24 15.90
CA PRO A 137 7.58 -17.25 16.33
C PRO A 137 8.21 -15.85 16.30
N THR A 138 7.69 -14.93 17.12
CA THR A 138 8.12 -13.52 17.16
C THR A 138 9.63 -13.37 17.30
N SER A 139 10.30 -14.17 18.13
CA SER A 139 11.76 -14.07 18.27
C SER A 139 12.50 -14.36 16.96
N ALA A 140 12.04 -15.35 16.17
CA ALA A 140 12.66 -15.67 14.90
C ALA A 140 12.52 -14.51 13.90
N LEU A 141 11.35 -13.85 13.89
CA LEU A 141 11.11 -12.66 13.06
C LEU A 141 12.13 -11.54 13.36
N PHE A 142 12.28 -11.18 14.64
CA PHE A 142 13.17 -10.09 15.06
C PHE A 142 14.66 -10.45 15.00
N ASP A 143 15.00 -11.74 15.08
CA ASP A 143 16.38 -12.23 14.90
C ASP A 143 16.76 -12.36 13.40
N GLY A 144 15.85 -12.02 12.47
CA GLY A 144 16.05 -12.16 11.02
C GLY A 144 16.14 -13.61 10.56
N GLU A 145 15.60 -14.54 11.33
CA GLU A 145 15.57 -15.97 11.02
C GLU A 145 14.40 -16.30 10.08
N TRP A 146 14.55 -17.37 9.31
CA TRP A 146 13.46 -17.88 8.48
C TRP A 146 12.33 -18.44 9.32
N ILE A 147 11.10 -18.15 8.94
CA ILE A 147 9.87 -18.70 9.51
C ILE A 147 9.21 -19.58 8.45
N ALA A 148 8.97 -20.85 8.75
CA ALA A 148 8.20 -21.75 7.90
C ALA A 148 6.74 -21.71 8.35
N ILE A 149 5.87 -21.18 7.51
CA ILE A 149 4.42 -21.22 7.65
C ILE A 149 3.97 -22.56 7.10
N VAL A 150 3.50 -23.44 7.98
CA VAL A 150 3.12 -24.82 7.65
C VAL A 150 1.64 -25.04 7.90
N GLY A 151 1.05 -25.97 7.15
CA GLY A 151 -0.35 -26.32 7.28
C GLY A 151 -1.30 -25.27 6.69
N VAL A 152 -0.84 -24.51 5.70
CA VAL A 152 -1.65 -23.47 5.04
C VAL A 152 -2.83 -24.12 4.32
N GLU A 153 -2.59 -25.17 3.53
CA GLU A 153 -3.62 -25.93 2.82
C GLU A 153 -4.69 -26.45 3.80
N GLU A 154 -4.30 -27.15 4.86
CA GLU A 154 -5.29 -27.70 5.81
C GLU A 154 -6.00 -26.62 6.64
N ALA A 155 -5.37 -25.47 6.88
CA ALA A 155 -6.03 -24.35 7.56
C ALA A 155 -7.11 -23.74 6.67
N LEU A 156 -6.86 -23.64 5.37
CA LEU A 156 -7.81 -23.17 4.38
C LEU A 156 -8.96 -24.16 4.17
N GLU A 157 -8.66 -25.46 4.02
CA GLU A 157 -9.70 -26.51 3.96
C GLU A 157 -10.63 -26.46 5.18
N GLN A 158 -10.08 -26.18 6.37
CA GLN A 158 -10.88 -26.05 7.59
C GLN A 158 -11.73 -24.78 7.63
N LEU A 159 -11.23 -23.67 7.07
CA LEU A 159 -12.02 -22.45 6.91
C LEU A 159 -13.17 -22.67 5.93
N GLU A 160 -12.92 -23.36 4.82
CA GLU A 160 -13.95 -23.76 3.84
C GLU A 160 -15.01 -24.69 4.47
N GLU A 161 -14.60 -25.68 5.27
CA GLU A 161 -15.54 -26.58 5.96
C GLU A 161 -16.43 -25.87 6.99
N LEU A 162 -15.94 -24.78 7.57
CA LEU A 162 -16.70 -23.96 8.52
C LEU A 162 -17.65 -22.99 7.81
N ASP A 163 -17.31 -22.61 6.60
CA ASP A 163 -18.13 -21.78 5.74
C ASP A 163 -19.10 -22.61 4.88
N ASP A 164 -20.00 -23.33 5.55
CA ASP A 164 -21.10 -24.12 4.96
C ASP A 164 -22.18 -23.17 4.34
N GLY A 165 -21.76 -22.13 3.59
CA GLY A 165 -22.53 -21.27 2.69
C GLY A 165 -22.92 -19.87 3.19
N GLN A 166 -22.10 -19.19 4.01
CA GLN A 166 -22.45 -17.85 4.52
C GLN A 166 -21.43 -16.74 4.24
N MET A 167 -20.17 -17.07 3.93
CA MET A 167 -19.23 -16.18 3.26
C MET A 167 -18.97 -16.72 1.83
N GLY A 168 -18.31 -15.90 1.01
CA GLY A 168 -18.27 -16.05 -0.45
C GLY A 168 -17.64 -17.36 -0.94
N ASP A 169 -18.07 -17.78 -2.12
CA ASP A 169 -17.79 -19.05 -2.84
C ASP A 169 -16.36 -19.09 -3.42
N GLU A 170 -15.33 -18.77 -2.65
CA GLU A 170 -13.94 -18.71 -3.14
C GLU A 170 -13.06 -19.68 -2.33
N SER A 171 -12.95 -20.92 -2.82
CA SER A 171 -12.10 -21.97 -2.26
C SER A 171 -10.68 -21.92 -2.86
N PHE A 172 -9.68 -22.52 -2.22
CA PHE A 172 -8.31 -22.54 -2.75
C PHE A 172 -8.15 -23.43 -4.00
N SER A 173 -9.07 -24.37 -4.23
CA SER A 173 -9.16 -25.06 -5.52
C SER A 173 -9.63 -24.12 -6.65
N ASP A 174 -10.44 -23.10 -6.30
CA ASP A 174 -10.71 -21.99 -7.20
C ASP A 174 -9.51 -21.06 -7.30
N LEU A 175 -8.53 -21.09 -6.39
CA LEU A 175 -7.32 -20.26 -6.47
C LEU A 175 -6.27 -20.87 -7.41
N GLU A 176 -6.09 -22.19 -7.46
CA GLU A 176 -5.31 -22.85 -8.51
C GLU A 176 -6.01 -22.74 -9.88
N GLU A 177 -7.34 -22.97 -9.94
CA GLU A 177 -8.13 -22.75 -11.16
C GLU A 177 -8.17 -21.26 -11.55
N ALA A 178 -8.19 -20.32 -10.58
CA ALA A 178 -8.08 -18.88 -10.84
C ALA A 178 -6.67 -18.46 -11.22
N PHE A 179 -5.61 -19.11 -10.74
CA PHE A 179 -4.26 -18.85 -11.25
C PHE A 179 -4.11 -19.32 -12.69
N GLU A 180 -4.63 -20.51 -13.03
CA GLU A 180 -4.67 -20.99 -14.42
C GLU A 180 -5.58 -20.12 -15.30
N GLU A 181 -6.75 -19.71 -14.81
CA GLU A 181 -7.71 -18.83 -15.51
C GLU A 181 -7.16 -17.41 -15.63
N ALA A 182 -6.47 -16.88 -14.60
CA ALA A 182 -5.77 -15.60 -14.63
C ALA A 182 -4.61 -15.64 -15.63
N GLU A 183 -3.84 -16.73 -15.70
CA GLU A 183 -2.78 -16.88 -16.71
C GLU A 183 -3.39 -16.87 -18.12
N GLU A 184 -4.47 -17.63 -18.36
CA GLU A 184 -5.17 -17.63 -19.64
C GLU A 184 -5.75 -16.25 -19.97
N GLU A 185 -6.37 -15.57 -19.00
CA GLU A 185 -6.97 -14.23 -19.15
C GLU A 185 -5.92 -13.15 -19.41
N ILE A 186 -4.82 -13.12 -18.66
CA ILE A 186 -3.70 -12.19 -18.87
C ILE A 186 -3.12 -12.40 -20.27
N LEU A 187 -2.96 -13.65 -20.72
CA LEU A 187 -2.47 -13.94 -22.07
C LEU A 187 -3.48 -13.54 -23.14
N GLU A 188 -4.77 -13.80 -22.96
CA GLU A 188 -5.84 -13.36 -23.87
C GLU A 188 -5.91 -11.83 -23.95
N ASP A 189 -5.73 -11.14 -22.84
CA ASP A 189 -5.74 -9.68 -22.76
C ASP A 189 -4.50 -9.05 -23.35
N LEU A 190 -3.34 -9.67 -23.15
CA LEU A 190 -2.12 -9.30 -23.85
C LEU A 190 -2.29 -9.49 -25.36
N GLU A 191 -2.86 -10.62 -25.81
CA GLU A 191 -3.18 -10.87 -27.22
C GLU A 191 -4.15 -9.81 -27.75
N ARG A 192 -5.21 -9.48 -27.01
CA ARG A 192 -6.20 -8.45 -27.35
C ARG A 192 -5.54 -7.08 -27.49
N LEU A 193 -4.74 -6.67 -26.51
CA LEU A 193 -3.96 -5.43 -26.55
C LEU A 193 -3.09 -5.41 -27.81
N TYR A 194 -2.43 -6.53 -28.11
CA TYR A 194 -1.56 -6.66 -29.27
C TYR A 194 -2.30 -6.60 -30.62
N GLU A 195 -3.55 -7.06 -30.67
CA GLU A 195 -4.43 -6.93 -31.83
C GLU A 195 -4.96 -5.49 -32.04
N GLU A 196 -5.07 -4.70 -30.97
CA GLU A 196 -5.62 -3.33 -30.95
C GLU A 196 -4.59 -2.25 -31.34
N ASP A 197 -4.03 -2.37 -32.55
CA ASP A 197 -3.21 -1.32 -33.19
C ASP A 197 -1.86 -1.00 -32.49
N VAL A 198 -1.24 -1.97 -31.81
CA VAL A 198 0.13 -1.82 -31.26
C VAL A 198 1.16 -1.57 -32.38
N ALA A 199 1.90 -0.47 -32.26
CA ALA A 199 3.02 -0.14 -33.11
C ALA A 199 4.34 -0.58 -32.45
N VAL A 200 5.18 -1.31 -33.18
CA VAL A 200 6.50 -1.74 -32.70
C VAL A 200 7.56 -1.20 -33.65
N GLU A 201 8.43 -0.34 -33.13
CA GLU A 201 9.51 0.30 -33.89
C GLU A 201 10.88 -0.07 -33.34
N TYR A 202 11.82 -0.42 -34.22
CA TYR A 202 13.21 -0.59 -33.83
C TYR A 202 13.86 0.77 -33.60
N VAL A 203 14.43 0.98 -32.41
CA VAL A 203 15.12 2.21 -32.03
C VAL A 203 16.61 2.08 -32.31
N ASP A 204 17.29 1.23 -31.54
CA ASP A 204 18.71 0.90 -31.73
C ASP A 204 19.10 -0.46 -31.11
N SER A 205 20.37 -0.64 -30.76
CA SER A 205 20.86 -1.84 -30.09
C SER A 205 22.07 -1.47 -29.25
N ASP A 206 22.08 -1.99 -28.02
CA ASP A 206 23.06 -1.71 -26.99
C ASP A 206 23.62 -3.00 -26.39
N ASP A 207 24.14 -2.94 -25.16
CA ASP A 207 24.67 -4.09 -24.42
C ASP A 207 23.60 -4.94 -23.73
N VAL A 208 22.36 -4.46 -23.64
CA VAL A 208 21.20 -5.18 -23.10
C VAL A 208 20.51 -5.97 -24.20
N GLY A 209 20.36 -5.41 -25.41
CA GLY A 209 19.74 -6.11 -26.53
C GLY A 209 19.48 -5.27 -27.79
N GLU A 210 18.55 -5.72 -28.62
CA GLU A 210 17.89 -4.91 -29.65
C GLU A 210 16.75 -4.12 -28.96
N HIS A 211 16.80 -2.78 -29.03
CA HIS A 211 15.86 -1.88 -28.36
C HIS A 211 14.69 -1.53 -29.29
N LEU A 212 13.47 -1.75 -28.79
CA LEU A 212 12.20 -1.53 -29.46
C LEU A 212 11.36 -0.52 -28.67
N ALA A 213 10.69 0.39 -29.38
CA ALA A 213 9.62 1.20 -28.82
C ALA A 213 8.28 0.56 -29.16
N VAL A 214 7.47 0.29 -28.14
CA VAL A 214 6.14 -0.31 -28.26
C VAL A 214 5.11 0.73 -27.85
N SER A 215 4.30 1.18 -28.80
CA SER A 215 3.24 2.17 -28.56
C SER A 215 1.86 1.51 -28.69
N ALA A 216 1.01 1.75 -27.70
CA ALA A 216 -0.36 1.26 -27.65
C ALA A 216 -1.33 2.38 -27.23
N PRO A 217 -2.61 2.33 -27.61
CA PRO A 217 -3.61 3.25 -27.07
C PRO A 217 -3.67 3.12 -25.54
N LEU A 218 -3.52 4.23 -24.81
CA LEU A 218 -3.58 4.24 -23.34
C LEU A 218 -4.89 3.62 -22.82
N PRO A 219 -6.08 3.86 -23.40
CA PRO A 219 -7.30 3.20 -22.93
C PRO A 219 -7.25 1.67 -23.04
N ALA A 220 -6.42 1.10 -23.92
CA ALA A 220 -6.22 -0.34 -23.99
C ALA A 220 -5.24 -0.82 -22.92
N VAL A 221 -4.16 -0.07 -22.69
CA VAL A 221 -3.18 -0.33 -21.61
C VAL A 221 -3.86 -0.26 -20.23
N ALA A 222 -4.70 0.75 -20.00
CA ALA A 222 -5.45 0.89 -18.76
C ALA A 222 -6.37 -0.31 -18.50
N ARG A 223 -7.03 -0.87 -19.54
CA ARG A 223 -7.88 -2.07 -19.36
C ARG A 223 -7.02 -3.24 -18.96
N PHE A 224 -5.91 -3.43 -19.66
CA PHE A 224 -4.99 -4.51 -19.36
C PHE A 224 -4.48 -4.43 -17.91
N VAL A 225 -4.14 -3.23 -17.42
CA VAL A 225 -3.69 -3.03 -16.03
C VAL A 225 -4.82 -3.24 -15.03
N GLU A 226 -6.04 -2.80 -15.33
CA GLU A 226 -7.23 -3.04 -14.48
C GLU A 226 -7.53 -4.55 -14.41
N ASP A 227 -7.66 -5.20 -15.56
CA ASP A 227 -7.96 -6.62 -15.72
C ASP A 227 -6.86 -7.48 -15.04
N THR A 228 -5.58 -7.18 -15.26
CA THR A 228 -4.44 -7.93 -14.67
C THR A 228 -4.15 -7.57 -13.21
N GLY A 229 -4.30 -6.30 -12.85
CA GLY A 229 -3.98 -5.79 -11.52
C GLY A 229 -4.89 -6.40 -10.46
N ASN A 230 -6.17 -6.55 -10.79
CA ASN A 230 -7.14 -7.25 -9.94
C ASN A 230 -6.80 -8.75 -9.78
N LEU A 231 -6.18 -9.40 -10.78
CA LEU A 231 -5.80 -10.81 -10.70
C LEU A 231 -4.54 -11.06 -9.87
N VAL A 232 -3.53 -10.20 -9.98
CA VAL A 232 -2.22 -10.40 -9.33
C VAL A 232 -2.18 -9.85 -7.91
N PHE A 233 -2.95 -8.79 -7.63
CA PHE A 233 -2.87 -8.04 -6.38
C PHE A 233 -4.13 -8.10 -5.52
N ASP A 234 -5.04 -9.07 -5.71
CA ASP A 234 -6.26 -9.28 -4.88
C ASP A 234 -5.97 -9.70 -3.42
N ALA A 235 -4.76 -9.45 -2.92
CA ALA A 235 -4.64 -9.03 -1.53
C ALA A 235 -5.48 -7.76 -1.37
N PRO A 236 -6.03 -7.43 -0.18
CA PRO A 236 -6.76 -6.18 -0.01
C PRO A 236 -5.80 -5.02 -0.35
N ALA A 237 -5.85 -4.55 -1.59
CA ALA A 237 -5.38 -3.25 -1.98
C ALA A 237 -6.05 -2.35 -0.96
N GLY A 238 -5.23 -1.73 -0.10
CA GLY A 238 -5.73 -1.03 1.07
C GLY A 238 -6.86 -0.08 0.68
N PRO A 239 -7.76 0.28 1.61
CA PRO A 239 -8.86 1.21 1.34
C PRO A 239 -8.31 2.45 0.62
N GLY A 240 -8.62 2.59 -0.69
CA GLY A 240 -8.04 3.64 -1.54
C GLY A 240 -7.67 3.23 -2.98
N ALA A 241 -7.68 1.94 -3.35
CA ALA A 241 -7.69 1.56 -4.76
C ALA A 241 -9.10 1.78 -5.32
N GLU A 242 -9.38 3.00 -5.79
CA GLU A 242 -10.61 3.27 -6.52
C GLU A 242 -10.58 2.55 -7.88
N ASP A 243 -11.72 1.97 -8.28
CA ASP A 243 -11.90 1.45 -9.63
C ASP A 243 -11.52 2.54 -10.64
N LEU A 244 -10.68 2.21 -11.63
CA LEU A 244 -10.27 3.17 -12.64
C LEU A 244 -11.49 3.60 -13.47
N ASP A 245 -11.88 4.88 -13.41
CA ASP A 245 -12.91 5.39 -14.33
C ASP A 245 -12.34 5.48 -15.75
N MET A 246 -12.65 4.45 -16.53
CA MET A 246 -12.27 4.34 -17.93
C MET A 246 -12.82 5.47 -18.82
N GLY A 247 -13.79 6.24 -18.34
CA GLY A 247 -14.28 7.46 -18.96
C GLY A 247 -13.29 8.64 -18.90
N ASP A 248 -12.38 8.62 -17.92
CA ASP A 248 -11.42 9.70 -17.66
C ASP A 248 -10.03 9.41 -18.25
N VAL A 249 -9.78 8.17 -18.70
CA VAL A 249 -8.54 7.78 -19.38
C VAL A 249 -8.41 8.50 -20.74
N PRO A 250 -7.36 9.32 -20.95
CA PRO A 250 -7.15 10.04 -22.20
C PRO A 250 -7.01 9.13 -23.43
N ASP A 251 -7.52 9.58 -24.58
CA ASP A 251 -7.33 8.93 -25.89
C ASP A 251 -5.94 9.30 -26.48
N GLU A 252 -4.89 9.00 -25.72
CA GLU A 252 -3.48 9.21 -26.09
C GLU A 252 -2.75 7.87 -26.28
N GLU A 253 -1.57 7.89 -26.89
CA GLU A 253 -0.73 6.71 -27.04
C GLU A 253 0.28 6.62 -25.89
N PHE A 254 0.32 5.48 -25.22
CA PHE A 254 1.34 5.14 -24.23
C PHE A 254 2.47 4.36 -24.91
N THR A 255 3.72 4.77 -24.68
CA THR A 255 4.91 4.11 -25.22
C THR A 255 5.78 3.52 -24.13
N THR A 256 6.18 2.27 -24.34
CA THR A 256 7.09 1.53 -23.48
C THR A 256 8.32 1.10 -24.28
N ASP A 257 9.49 1.15 -23.67
CA ASP A 257 10.73 0.68 -24.26
C ASP A 257 10.99 -0.79 -23.87
N VAL A 258 11.35 -1.62 -24.85
CA VAL A 258 11.52 -3.06 -24.69
C VAL A 258 12.85 -3.51 -25.30
N TRP A 259 13.59 -4.35 -24.57
CA TRP A 259 14.84 -4.93 -25.05
C TRP A 259 14.70 -6.43 -25.25
N VAL A 260 15.18 -6.89 -26.40
CA VAL A 260 15.21 -8.30 -26.79
C VAL A 260 16.65 -8.71 -27.14
N ASP A 261 17.20 -9.73 -26.51
CA ASP A 261 18.48 -10.34 -26.91
C ASP A 261 18.28 -11.81 -27.26
N GLY A 262 18.81 -12.24 -28.41
CA GLY A 262 18.74 -13.65 -28.79
C GLY A 262 17.33 -14.23 -29.00
N GLY A 263 16.29 -13.39 -29.05
CA GLY A 263 14.88 -13.81 -29.06
C GLY A 263 14.28 -13.95 -27.65
N GLU A 264 14.97 -13.49 -26.61
CA GLU A 264 14.52 -13.51 -25.22
C GLU A 264 14.23 -12.07 -24.78
N LEU A 265 13.13 -11.87 -24.04
CA LEU A 265 12.83 -10.59 -23.41
C LEU A 265 13.83 -10.36 -22.27
N THR A 266 14.51 -9.21 -22.26
CA THR A 266 15.52 -8.91 -21.23
C THR A 266 15.16 -7.71 -20.37
N ARG A 267 14.42 -6.74 -20.92
CA ARG A 267 14.01 -5.54 -20.19
C ARG A 267 12.75 -4.91 -20.75
N ILE A 268 11.94 -4.34 -19.87
CA ILE A 268 10.88 -3.38 -20.18
C ILE A 268 11.12 -2.11 -19.34
N GLU A 269 11.04 -0.93 -19.94
CA GLU A 269 11.05 0.37 -19.25
C GLU A 269 9.80 1.16 -19.64
N ALA A 270 9.02 1.56 -18.65
CA ALA A 270 7.84 2.41 -18.77
C ALA A 270 8.14 3.79 -18.19
N ASP A 271 8.29 4.79 -19.06
CA ASP A 271 8.59 6.18 -18.67
C ASP A 271 7.28 6.95 -18.44
N PHE A 272 6.96 7.27 -17.19
CA PHE A 272 5.75 7.99 -16.83
C PHE A 272 5.86 9.50 -17.02
N THR A 273 7.04 10.05 -17.33
CA THR A 273 7.17 11.48 -17.69
C THR A 273 6.47 11.82 -18.99
N GLN A 274 6.15 10.82 -19.84
CA GLN A 274 5.34 11.02 -21.03
C GLN A 274 3.94 11.57 -20.75
N PHE A 275 3.43 11.37 -19.52
CA PHE A 275 2.15 11.89 -19.06
C PHE A 275 2.18 13.41 -18.83
N ALA A 276 3.35 14.01 -18.60
CA ALA A 276 3.47 15.45 -18.37
C ALA A 276 3.03 16.31 -19.57
N ASP A 277 3.04 15.73 -20.78
CA ASP A 277 2.60 16.39 -22.01
C ASP A 277 1.08 16.28 -22.25
N TRP A 278 0.34 15.54 -21.42
CA TRP A 278 -1.08 15.27 -21.61
C TRP A 278 -1.96 16.31 -20.92
N ASP A 279 -2.91 16.86 -21.67
CA ASP A 279 -3.89 17.85 -21.17
C ASP A 279 -5.09 17.11 -20.58
N VAL A 280 -4.92 16.56 -19.37
CA VAL A 280 -5.97 15.82 -18.65
C VAL A 280 -6.69 16.79 -17.71
N ALA A 281 -8.02 16.85 -17.82
CA ALA A 281 -8.81 17.65 -16.90
C ALA A 281 -8.77 17.02 -15.51
N ASP A 282 -8.53 17.84 -14.48
CA ASP A 282 -8.61 17.44 -13.07
C ASP A 282 -7.50 16.48 -12.58
N ALA A 283 -6.47 16.22 -13.39
CA ALA A 283 -5.25 15.55 -12.93
C ALA A 283 -4.27 16.56 -12.31
N ASP A 284 -3.57 16.15 -11.25
CA ASP A 284 -2.45 16.93 -10.71
C ASP A 284 -1.34 17.02 -11.76
N GLU A 285 -0.89 18.25 -12.03
CA GLU A 285 0.19 18.49 -13.00
C GLU A 285 1.50 17.89 -12.45
N MET A 286 2.18 17.07 -13.27
CA MET A 286 3.52 16.59 -12.92
C MET A 286 4.44 17.80 -12.68
N PRO A 287 5.18 17.86 -11.55
CA PRO A 287 6.02 19.01 -11.25
C PRO A 287 7.05 19.28 -12.36
N ASP A 288 7.23 20.56 -12.72
CA ASP A 288 8.14 21.01 -13.79
C ASP A 288 9.60 20.52 -13.63
N ASP A 289 10.00 20.18 -12.40
CA ASP A 289 11.35 19.75 -12.05
C ASP A 289 11.57 18.23 -12.17
N VAL A 290 10.54 17.45 -12.55
CA VAL A 290 10.63 16.00 -12.79
C VAL A 290 11.14 15.75 -14.22
N GLU A 291 12.38 15.28 -14.35
CA GLU A 291 13.01 14.96 -15.63
C GLU A 291 12.99 13.45 -15.95
N SER A 292 12.84 12.59 -14.95
CA SER A 292 12.72 11.13 -15.13
C SER A 292 11.90 10.48 -14.02
N PHE A 293 10.92 9.67 -14.40
CA PHE A 293 10.10 8.88 -13.50
C PHE A 293 9.44 7.74 -14.27
N GLY A 294 9.44 6.54 -13.71
CA GLY A 294 8.96 5.36 -14.41
C GLY A 294 9.27 4.08 -13.65
N VAL A 295 9.00 2.97 -14.32
CA VAL A 295 9.27 1.61 -13.82
C VAL A 295 10.14 0.88 -14.82
N ARG A 296 11.09 0.10 -14.30
CA ARG A 296 11.93 -0.80 -15.07
C ARG A 296 11.75 -2.23 -14.56
N LEU A 297 11.56 -3.15 -15.50
CA LEU A 297 11.48 -4.59 -15.28
C LEU A 297 12.64 -5.25 -16.04
N ASP A 298 13.58 -5.88 -15.33
CA ASP A 298 14.60 -6.74 -15.93
C ASP A 298 14.17 -8.21 -15.85
N PHE A 299 14.37 -8.96 -16.93
CA PHE A 299 13.95 -10.36 -17.06
C PHE A 299 15.17 -11.27 -17.16
N GLU A 300 15.17 -12.35 -16.40
CA GLU A 300 16.16 -13.43 -16.47
C GLU A 300 15.47 -14.79 -16.51
N GLU A 301 16.03 -15.77 -17.25
CA GLU A 301 15.54 -17.15 -17.21
C GLU A 301 15.67 -17.71 -15.78
N PHE A 302 14.57 -18.20 -15.22
CA PHE A 302 14.62 -18.86 -13.92
C PHE A 302 15.34 -20.19 -14.06
N SER A 303 16.54 -20.29 -13.49
CA SER A 303 17.44 -21.43 -13.72
C SER A 303 17.11 -22.71 -12.92
N GLY A 304 15.98 -22.72 -12.19
CA GLY A 304 15.45 -23.87 -11.46
C GLY A 304 15.38 -23.69 -9.94
N ALA A 305 15.12 -24.79 -9.23
CA ALA A 305 14.79 -24.93 -7.80
C ALA A 305 15.22 -23.79 -6.85
N ILE A 306 14.27 -23.39 -6.00
CA ILE A 306 14.46 -22.43 -4.92
C ILE A 306 15.11 -23.13 -3.73
N ASP A 307 16.19 -22.55 -3.20
CA ASP A 307 16.83 -23.07 -1.99
C ASP A 307 15.94 -22.75 -0.76
N VAL A 308 15.16 -23.73 -0.29
CA VAL A 308 14.38 -23.59 0.94
C VAL A 308 15.24 -23.77 2.21
N PRO A 309 15.02 -23.00 3.29
CA PRO A 309 15.81 -23.08 4.51
C PRO A 309 15.49 -24.32 5.36
N GLU A 310 16.49 -25.14 5.70
CA GLU A 310 16.31 -26.37 6.50
C GLU A 310 16.09 -26.12 8.01
N ASP A 311 16.46 -24.94 8.52
CA ASP A 311 16.48 -24.61 9.96
C ASP A 311 15.44 -23.51 10.32
N ALA A 312 14.36 -23.37 9.53
CA ALA A 312 13.33 -22.36 9.76
C ALA A 312 12.50 -22.62 11.05
N ALA A 313 12.06 -21.56 11.71
CA ALA A 313 11.13 -21.64 12.83
C ALA A 313 9.71 -21.93 12.32
N GLU A 314 9.13 -23.05 12.73
CA GLU A 314 7.80 -23.46 12.27
C GLU A 314 6.69 -22.63 12.95
N TRP A 315 5.72 -22.18 12.13
CA TRP A 315 4.45 -21.62 12.53
C TRP A 315 3.31 -22.44 11.90
N ASP A 316 2.67 -23.26 12.74
CA ASP A 316 1.57 -24.16 12.34
C ASP A 316 0.23 -23.41 12.37
N VAL A 317 -0.24 -22.99 11.20
CA VAL A 317 -1.46 -22.17 11.05
C VAL A 317 -2.71 -22.94 11.49
N VAL A 318 -2.77 -24.25 11.22
CA VAL A 318 -3.88 -25.11 11.69
C VAL A 318 -3.99 -25.05 13.20
N GLY A 319 -2.87 -25.21 13.90
CA GLY A 319 -2.85 -25.15 15.36
C GLY A 319 -3.32 -23.80 15.92
N VAL A 320 -3.13 -22.70 15.17
CA VAL A 320 -3.63 -21.37 15.52
C VAL A 320 -5.15 -21.30 15.35
N VAL A 321 -5.66 -21.73 14.20
CA VAL A 321 -7.10 -21.71 13.88
C VAL A 321 -7.88 -22.58 14.87
N GLU A 322 -7.41 -23.82 15.14
CA GLU A 322 -8.00 -24.69 16.15
C GLU A 322 -7.96 -24.08 17.57
N GLY A 323 -6.85 -23.42 17.91
CA GLY A 323 -6.68 -22.73 19.18
C GLY A 323 -7.63 -21.55 19.36
N PHE A 324 -7.78 -20.74 18.32
CA PHE A 324 -8.71 -19.62 18.26
C PHE A 324 -10.15 -20.12 18.39
N GLN A 325 -10.56 -21.11 17.62
CA GLN A 325 -11.88 -21.72 17.70
C GLN A 325 -12.15 -22.35 19.07
N SER A 326 -11.17 -23.00 19.69
CA SER A 326 -11.37 -23.53 21.04
C SER A 326 -11.54 -22.43 22.09
N MET A 327 -10.97 -21.23 21.88
CA MET A 327 -11.09 -20.11 22.82
C MET A 327 -12.37 -19.31 22.60
N PHE A 328 -12.76 -19.08 21.34
CA PHE A 328 -13.88 -18.22 20.95
C PHE A 328 -15.13 -18.97 20.50
N GLY A 329 -15.03 -20.23 20.08
CA GLY A 329 -16.18 -21.04 19.67
C GLY A 329 -17.21 -21.24 20.79
N ASP A 330 -16.77 -21.35 22.05
CA ASP A 330 -17.69 -21.37 23.22
C ASP A 330 -18.34 -19.99 23.49
N MET A 331 -17.81 -18.90 22.92
CA MET A 331 -18.33 -17.53 23.06
C MET A 331 -19.18 -17.07 21.86
N LEU A 332 -18.93 -17.66 20.69
CA LEU A 332 -19.60 -17.37 19.43
C LEU A 332 -20.70 -18.37 19.08
N ASP A 333 -20.96 -19.41 19.90
CA ASP A 333 -22.08 -20.33 19.70
C ASP A 333 -23.41 -19.54 19.78
N PRO A 334 -24.11 -19.29 18.65
CA PRO A 334 -25.34 -18.53 18.65
C PRO A 334 -26.47 -19.28 19.38
N ALA A 335 -26.31 -20.58 19.67
CA ALA A 335 -27.27 -21.35 20.44
C ALA A 335 -27.28 -20.98 21.93
N ASP A 336 -26.20 -20.41 22.47
CA ASP A 336 -26.05 -20.04 23.87
C ASP A 336 -26.12 -18.53 24.12
N ASP A 337 -26.39 -17.70 23.09
CA ASP A 337 -26.80 -16.30 23.28
C ASP A 337 -28.31 -16.22 23.57
N PRO A 338 -28.73 -15.99 24.84
CA PRO A 338 -30.13 -15.88 25.20
C PRO A 338 -30.84 -14.65 24.59
N LEU A 339 -30.11 -13.74 23.91
CA LEU A 339 -30.70 -12.58 23.23
C LEU A 339 -31.11 -12.87 21.78
N LEU A 340 -30.49 -13.85 21.12
CA LEU A 340 -30.83 -14.23 19.74
C LEU A 340 -31.78 -15.43 19.68
N ASN A 341 -31.91 -16.19 20.78
CA ASN A 341 -32.76 -17.37 20.87
C ASN A 341 -34.18 -17.09 21.40
N ASP A 342 -34.57 -15.83 21.56
CA ASP A 342 -35.96 -15.45 21.85
C ASP A 342 -36.77 -15.47 20.53
N GLU A 343 -37.26 -16.67 20.16
CA GLU A 343 -38.25 -16.89 19.10
C GLU A 343 -39.56 -16.08 19.30
N GLU A 344 -39.70 -15.29 20.36
CA GLU A 344 -40.87 -14.42 20.61
C GLU A 344 -40.75 -12.99 20.04
N LEU A 345 -39.61 -12.58 19.45
CA LEU A 345 -39.46 -11.23 18.87
C LEU A 345 -39.87 -11.12 17.38
N PHE A 346 -40.16 -12.23 16.70
CA PHE A 346 -40.54 -12.25 15.28
C PHE A 346 -41.98 -12.72 15.02
N ASP A 347 -42.81 -12.85 16.06
CA ASP A 347 -44.20 -13.35 15.92
C ASP A 347 -45.26 -12.21 15.88
N ASP A 348 -44.84 -10.94 15.95
CA ASP A 348 -45.73 -9.82 15.65
C ASP A 348 -45.77 -9.58 14.13
N GLU A 349 -46.84 -10.08 13.50
CA GLU A 349 -47.30 -9.72 12.15
C GLU A 349 -47.27 -8.19 11.96
N LEU A 350 -46.15 -7.66 11.47
CA LEU A 350 -46.11 -6.40 10.73
C LEU A 350 -46.59 -6.72 9.31
N GLU A 351 -47.90 -6.59 9.10
CA GLU A 351 -48.46 -6.36 7.76
C GLU A 351 -47.91 -5.03 7.24
N LEU A 352 -46.72 -5.06 6.62
CA LEU A 352 -46.20 -3.95 5.84
C LEU A 352 -46.90 -3.97 4.48
N ASP A 353 -47.65 -2.90 4.20
CA ASP A 353 -48.24 -2.65 2.88
C ASP A 353 -47.10 -2.50 1.85
N GLU A 354 -47.11 -3.34 0.81
CA GLU A 354 -46.06 -3.47 -0.23
C GLU A 354 -45.94 -2.27 -1.20
N ASP A 355 -46.50 -1.09 -0.87
CA ASP A 355 -46.64 0.02 -1.83
C ASP A 355 -45.84 1.31 -1.46
N ASP A 356 -45.07 1.34 -0.36
CA ASP A 356 -44.40 2.58 0.13
C ASP A 356 -42.85 2.49 0.28
N LEU A 357 -42.15 1.58 -0.42
CA LEU A 357 -40.68 1.38 -0.26
C LEU A 357 -39.82 1.62 -1.51
N PHE A 358 -40.21 2.54 -2.37
CA PHE A 358 -39.28 3.14 -3.35
C PHE A 358 -39.52 4.65 -3.38
N ASP A 359 -38.95 5.36 -2.41
CA ASP A 359 -38.56 6.76 -2.57
C ASP A 359 -37.03 6.79 -2.61
N ASP A 360 -36.52 7.26 -3.75
CA ASP A 360 -35.13 7.23 -4.20
C ASP A 360 -34.27 8.35 -3.55
N GLU A 361 -34.21 8.45 -2.22
CA GLU A 361 -33.42 9.49 -1.52
C GLU A 361 -32.56 8.95 -0.36
N PHE A 362 -31.82 7.86 -0.58
CA PHE A 362 -30.93 7.31 0.46
C PHE A 362 -29.59 6.79 -0.08
N ASP A 363 -28.92 7.56 -0.95
CA ASP A 363 -27.60 7.20 -1.50
C ASP A 363 -26.51 8.28 -1.34
N ASP A 364 -26.71 9.39 -0.61
CA ASP A 364 -25.73 10.51 -0.63
C ASP A 364 -25.17 10.94 0.76
N GLU A 365 -25.26 10.15 1.83
CA GLU A 365 -24.86 10.64 3.18
C GLU A 365 -23.98 9.68 4.01
N PHE A 366 -23.24 8.75 3.41
CA PHE A 366 -22.38 7.82 4.17
C PHE A 366 -20.89 7.72 3.77
N ASP A 367 -20.39 8.64 2.94
CA ASP A 367 -18.98 8.58 2.48
C ASP A 367 -18.03 9.65 3.07
N ASP A 368 -18.49 10.57 3.92
CA ASP A 368 -17.68 11.76 4.29
C ASP A 368 -16.98 11.71 5.67
N GLU A 369 -16.94 10.59 6.40
CA GLU A 369 -16.45 10.60 7.81
C GLU A 369 -15.19 9.77 8.13
N PHE A 370 -14.41 9.33 7.13
CA PHE A 370 -13.13 8.65 7.41
C PHE A 370 -12.00 8.93 6.41
N SER A 371 -11.83 10.19 6.00
CA SER A 371 -10.65 10.62 5.22
C SER A 371 -9.57 11.17 6.16
N GLY A 372 -8.70 10.29 6.65
CA GLY A 372 -7.39 10.66 7.19
C GLY A 372 -6.41 10.99 6.05
N PRO A 373 -5.27 11.64 6.32
CA PRO A 373 -4.41 12.18 5.25
C PRO A 373 -3.86 11.06 4.36
N GLU A 374 -4.06 11.28 3.07
CA GLU A 374 -3.73 10.44 1.92
C GLU A 374 -2.22 10.52 1.62
N GLY A 375 -1.63 9.39 1.22
CA GLY A 375 -0.28 9.33 0.65
C GLY A 375 0.56 8.11 1.08
N GLY A 376 0.88 7.24 0.13
CA GLY A 376 2.06 6.36 0.17
C GLY A 376 1.88 4.93 0.71
N TYR A 377 1.48 3.98 -0.14
CA TYR A 377 1.46 2.55 0.20
C TYR A 377 2.57 1.76 -0.50
N ALA A 378 3.71 1.65 0.19
CA ALA A 378 4.63 0.49 0.11
C ALA A 378 5.45 0.27 1.41
N VAL A 379 5.15 1.00 2.50
CA VAL A 379 5.96 0.98 3.75
C VAL A 379 5.07 0.90 5.00
N MET A 380 4.06 0.02 5.01
CA MET A 380 3.18 -0.12 6.18
C MET A 380 3.78 -0.86 7.39
N PHE A 381 5.07 -1.25 7.37
CA PHE A 381 5.77 -1.72 8.58
C PHE A 381 6.80 -0.74 9.15
N ALA A 382 7.18 0.33 8.44
CA ALA A 382 8.24 1.25 8.90
C ALA A 382 7.74 2.67 9.25
N GLU A 383 6.71 3.21 8.58
CA GLU A 383 6.32 4.61 8.79
C GLU A 383 5.38 4.85 9.98
N GLY A 384 4.75 3.81 10.53
CA GLY A 384 4.01 3.90 11.80
C GLY A 384 4.90 4.27 13.02
N LEU A 385 6.22 4.29 12.87
CA LEU A 385 7.19 4.50 13.95
C LEU A 385 7.74 5.93 14.02
N ALA A 386 7.72 6.74 12.95
CA ALA A 386 8.43 8.02 12.94
C ALA A 386 7.58 9.26 13.31
N TYR A 387 6.25 9.20 13.32
CA TYR A 387 5.41 10.41 13.41
C TYR A 387 4.85 10.79 14.80
N GLN A 388 5.43 10.29 15.89
CA GLN A 388 5.16 10.87 17.22
C GLN A 388 6.44 11.11 18.05
N GLN A 389 6.78 12.40 18.14
CA GLN A 389 7.54 13.08 19.21
C GLN A 389 9.03 13.36 18.96
N ALA A 390 9.31 14.59 18.50
CA ALA A 390 10.60 15.24 18.73
C ALA A 390 10.59 16.02 20.07
N PRO A 391 11.50 15.75 21.03
CA PRO A 391 11.68 16.61 22.19
C PRO A 391 12.64 17.77 21.86
N GLY A 392 12.07 18.94 21.62
CA GLY A 392 12.83 20.18 21.44
C GLY A 392 13.51 20.65 22.74
N SER A 393 14.85 20.74 22.72
CA SER A 393 15.64 21.36 23.78
C SER A 393 15.43 22.87 23.85
N VAL A 394 14.80 23.36 24.92
CA VAL A 394 14.57 24.80 25.17
C VAL A 394 15.81 25.46 25.77
N HIS A 395 16.22 26.59 25.20
CA HIS A 395 17.12 27.56 25.81
C HIS A 395 16.26 28.56 26.60
N GLU A 396 16.27 28.47 27.94
CA GLU A 396 15.49 29.33 28.84
C GLU A 396 15.85 30.82 28.69
N PRO A 397 14.87 31.73 28.52
CA PRO A 397 14.97 33.09 29.00
C PRO A 397 14.32 33.21 30.39
N ASP A 398 15.10 33.67 31.36
CA ASP A 398 14.69 34.05 32.71
C ASP A 398 13.54 35.10 32.67
N PHE A 399 12.30 34.67 32.88
CA PHE A 399 11.19 35.54 33.26
C PHE A 399 10.52 34.99 34.52
N GLY A 400 10.71 35.71 35.63
CA GLY A 400 10.05 35.40 36.90
C GLY A 400 8.65 35.96 36.94
N PHE A 401 7.65 35.10 37.18
CA PHE A 401 6.28 35.47 37.53
C PHE A 401 5.77 34.60 38.70
N ASP A 402 4.98 35.24 39.57
CA ASP A 402 4.47 34.72 40.85
C ASP A 402 3.31 33.73 40.63
N GLU A 403 3.30 32.64 41.42
CA GLU A 403 2.23 31.63 41.49
C GLU A 403 0.89 32.24 41.93
N GLY A 404 -0.16 32.07 41.12
CA GLY A 404 -1.52 32.45 41.46
C GLY A 404 -2.59 31.70 40.66
N ASP A 405 -3.20 30.72 41.32
CA ASP A 405 -4.49 30.02 41.06
C ASP A 405 -4.86 29.72 39.59
N ALA A 406 -4.46 28.54 39.11
CA ALA A 406 -5.07 27.87 37.98
C ALA A 406 -6.49 27.38 38.34
N VAL A 407 -7.42 27.43 37.38
CA VAL A 407 -8.81 26.96 37.53
C VAL A 407 -8.87 25.49 37.10
N ASP A 408 -9.36 24.61 38.00
CA ASP A 408 -9.36 23.14 37.86
C ASP A 408 -10.52 22.56 37.01
N ASP A 409 -11.40 23.37 36.40
CA ASP A 409 -12.55 22.86 35.61
C ASP A 409 -12.21 22.87 34.12
N VAL A 410 -11.47 21.85 33.68
CA VAL A 410 -11.13 21.57 32.27
C VAL A 410 -12.39 21.23 31.46
N ASP A 411 -13.32 20.49 32.06
CA ASP A 411 -14.57 20.05 31.43
C ASP A 411 -15.41 21.22 30.88
N ALA A 412 -15.37 22.39 31.53
CA ALA A 412 -16.14 23.56 31.08
C ALA A 412 -15.54 24.26 29.85
N TRP A 413 -14.25 24.07 29.58
CA TRP A 413 -13.56 24.61 28.41
C TRP A 413 -13.64 23.67 27.22
N GLU A 414 -13.63 22.35 27.46
CA GLU A 414 -13.89 21.33 26.44
C GLU A 414 -15.32 21.45 25.89
N ASP A 415 -16.33 21.58 26.77
CA ASP A 415 -17.73 21.82 26.37
C ASP A 415 -17.89 23.09 25.49
N LEU A 416 -17.03 24.11 25.68
CA LEU A 416 -17.07 25.36 24.91
C LEU A 416 -16.38 25.21 23.55
N ALA A 417 -15.27 24.47 23.50
CA ALA A 417 -14.57 24.15 22.26
C ALA A 417 -15.44 23.28 21.34
N GLU A 418 -16.19 22.32 21.91
CA GLU A 418 -17.14 21.49 21.17
C GLU A 418 -18.34 22.28 20.62
N GLN A 419 -18.82 23.29 21.35
CA GLN A 419 -19.98 24.10 20.92
C GLN A 419 -19.63 25.27 19.99
N ALA A 420 -18.36 25.64 19.88
CA ALA A 420 -17.94 26.81 19.07
C ALA A 420 -18.24 26.65 17.57
N PRO A 421 -17.98 25.50 16.92
CA PRO A 421 -18.30 25.29 15.50
C PRO A 421 -19.82 25.29 15.21
N GLU A 422 -20.64 24.90 16.19
CA GLU A 422 -22.11 24.92 16.06
C GLU A 422 -22.69 26.34 16.07
N LEU A 423 -21.96 27.31 16.65
CA LEU A 423 -22.39 28.69 16.77
C LEU A 423 -21.96 29.54 15.57
N ASP A 424 -20.79 29.25 14.99
CA ASP A 424 -20.28 29.82 13.75
C ASP A 424 -19.24 28.87 13.13
N PRO A 425 -19.49 28.27 11.95
CA PRO A 425 -18.60 27.25 11.37
C PRO A 425 -17.23 27.81 10.95
N ASP A 426 -17.09 29.13 10.85
CA ASP A 426 -15.86 29.80 10.42
C ASP A 426 -14.93 30.17 11.59
N VAL A 427 -15.28 29.74 12.82
CA VAL A 427 -14.51 30.02 14.04
C VAL A 427 -13.91 28.73 14.61
N SER A 428 -12.58 28.66 14.69
CA SER A 428 -11.88 27.58 15.40
C SER A 428 -11.35 28.06 16.74
N VAL A 429 -11.39 27.16 17.73
CA VAL A 429 -10.92 27.42 19.09
C VAL A 429 -9.83 26.40 19.42
N GLU A 430 -8.65 26.88 19.78
CA GLU A 430 -7.52 26.04 20.17
C GLU A 430 -7.21 26.21 21.66
N LEU A 431 -7.16 25.10 22.40
CA LEU A 431 -6.85 25.08 23.82
C LEU A 431 -5.38 24.73 24.03
N PHE A 432 -4.65 25.61 24.70
CA PHE A 432 -3.26 25.36 25.09
C PHE A 432 -3.23 24.88 26.53
N THR A 433 -2.63 23.72 26.78
CA THR A 433 -2.51 23.16 28.13
C THR A 433 -1.04 23.00 28.55
N GLU A 434 -0.74 23.32 29.80
CA GLU A 434 0.58 23.07 30.39
C GLU A 434 0.41 22.47 31.79
N GLY A 435 1.08 21.35 32.06
CA GLY A 435 1.02 20.70 33.38
C GLY A 435 -0.34 20.11 33.77
N GLY A 436 -1.22 19.87 32.79
CA GLY A 436 -2.55 19.26 33.01
C GLY A 436 -3.69 20.25 33.25
N GLY A 437 -3.49 21.55 33.00
CA GLY A 437 -4.55 22.56 32.97
C GLY A 437 -4.47 23.47 31.74
N VAL A 438 -5.60 24.03 31.32
CA VAL A 438 -5.67 25.00 30.20
C VAL A 438 -5.05 26.31 30.64
N THR A 439 -4.03 26.77 29.91
CA THR A 439 -3.29 28.00 30.18
C THR A 439 -3.63 29.13 29.21
N ALA A 440 -4.11 28.83 28.00
CA ALA A 440 -4.61 29.82 27.05
C ALA A 440 -5.67 29.23 26.11
N VAL A 441 -6.47 30.11 25.51
CA VAL A 441 -7.48 29.78 24.49
C VAL A 441 -7.26 30.72 23.31
N GLY A 442 -6.91 30.16 22.15
CA GLY A 442 -6.86 30.87 20.87
C GLY A 442 -8.21 30.79 20.18
N VAL A 443 -8.68 31.89 19.60
CA VAL A 443 -9.89 31.90 18.76
C VAL A 443 -9.50 32.49 17.41
N HIS A 444 -9.68 31.73 16.35
CA HIS A 444 -9.31 32.10 14.99
C HIS A 444 -10.58 32.31 14.17
N ASP A 445 -10.65 33.43 13.44
CA ASP A 445 -11.75 33.79 12.54
C ASP A 445 -11.12 34.03 11.16
N GLN A 446 -11.61 33.35 10.12
CA GLN A 446 -10.99 33.32 8.79
C GLN A 446 -11.20 34.60 7.95
N PHE A 447 -11.85 35.64 8.48
CA PHE A 447 -12.21 36.84 7.72
C PHE A 447 -11.27 38.05 7.91
N ASP A 448 -9.97 37.91 7.66
CA ASP A 448 -9.02 38.92 7.13
C ASP A 448 -7.59 38.38 7.33
N ASP A 449 -6.63 38.73 6.46
CA ASP A 449 -5.20 38.33 6.50
C ASP A 449 -4.42 38.83 7.75
N SER A 450 -5.07 38.94 8.90
CA SER A 450 -4.49 39.30 10.18
C SER A 450 -5.00 38.35 11.27
N GLU A 451 -4.16 37.40 11.65
CA GLU A 451 -4.36 36.60 12.85
C GLU A 451 -4.40 37.52 14.08
N ALA A 452 -5.53 37.55 14.76
CA ALA A 452 -5.70 38.31 16.00
C ALA A 452 -5.90 37.33 17.15
N CYS A 453 -4.85 37.14 17.95
CA CYS A 453 -4.92 36.33 19.16
C CYS A 453 -5.59 37.16 20.28
N VAL A 454 -6.67 36.64 20.87
CA VAL A 454 -7.32 37.27 22.04
C VAL A 454 -6.85 36.56 23.30
N LEU A 455 -5.97 37.20 24.06
CA LEU A 455 -5.54 36.69 25.36
C LEU A 455 -6.62 37.00 26.41
N VAL A 456 -7.31 35.99 26.94
CA VAL A 456 -8.30 36.17 28.02
C VAL A 456 -7.64 35.83 29.36
N GLU A 457 -7.12 36.84 30.07
CA GLU A 457 -6.57 36.66 31.41
C GLU A 457 -7.64 36.88 32.51
N GLY A 458 -7.91 35.84 33.30
CA GLY A 458 -8.48 35.98 34.65
C GLY A 458 -9.94 36.43 34.73
N ALA A 459 -10.83 35.95 33.86
CA ALA A 459 -12.26 36.21 33.96
C ALA A 459 -12.93 35.32 35.03
N ASN A 460 -13.33 35.93 36.15
CA ASN A 460 -14.12 35.25 37.20
C ASN A 460 -15.66 35.48 37.07
N ASP A 461 -16.12 36.25 36.06
CA ASP A 461 -17.54 36.48 35.75
C ASP A 461 -17.68 37.00 34.30
N PHE A 462 -18.58 36.39 33.50
CA PHE A 462 -18.69 36.56 32.03
C PHE A 462 -19.42 37.84 31.54
N ASP A 463 -19.91 38.70 32.43
CA ASP A 463 -20.75 39.84 32.04
C ASP A 463 -19.97 41.10 31.55
N GLU A 464 -18.63 41.16 31.67
CA GLU A 464 -17.81 42.28 31.18
C GLU A 464 -16.47 41.82 30.59
N LEU A 465 -16.51 41.16 29.42
CA LEU A 465 -15.30 40.93 28.60
C LEU A 465 -14.94 42.21 27.84
N THR A 466 -13.74 42.74 28.08
CA THR A 466 -13.16 43.83 27.27
C THR A 466 -12.06 43.24 26.41
N VAL A 467 -12.25 43.26 25.09
CA VAL A 467 -11.30 42.72 24.12
C VAL A 467 -10.33 43.83 23.68
N GLU A 468 -9.04 43.64 23.90
CA GLU A 468 -7.98 44.46 23.29
C GLU A 468 -7.15 43.56 22.37
N PRO A 469 -7.08 43.85 21.05
CA PRO A 469 -6.31 43.02 20.12
C PRO A 469 -4.81 43.29 20.26
N GLU A 470 -4.02 42.23 20.43
CA GLU A 470 -2.56 42.26 20.31
C GLU A 470 -2.09 41.32 19.17
N PRO A 471 -0.97 41.61 18.50
CA PRO A 471 -0.43 40.74 17.45
C PRO A 471 0.13 39.44 18.06
N CYS A 472 -0.15 38.30 17.41
CA CYS A 472 0.29 36.98 17.84
C CYS A 472 1.83 36.86 17.91
N PRO A 473 2.41 36.24 18.96
CA PRO A 473 3.84 36.01 19.08
C PRO A 473 4.38 34.92 18.14
#